data_AF-A0A0B2QYC7-F1
#
_entry.id   AF-A0A0B2QYC7-F1
#
_cell.length_a   1.000
_cell.length_b   1.000
_cell.length_c   1.000
_cell.angle_alpha   90.00
_cell.angle_beta   90.00
_cell.angle_gamma   90.00
#
_symmetry.space_group_name_H-M   'P 1'
#
loop_
_entity.id
_entity.type
_entity.pdbx_description
1 polymer ?
#
loop_
_entity_poly.entity_id
_entity_poly.type
_entity_poly.pdbx_seq_one_letter_code
_entity_poly.pdbx_strand_id
1 'polypeptide(L)'
;MYSSGGAEAESESESERNRMGDDKEEQGSSFKSWAKQTEESYQLQLALALRLSSHSASSSDHPSSSAQTLTHRFWVDGCLQYSDKIIDGFYLIHGMDVYTWTISTDLQNVGMIPSFESLMSIEPSDDLSILVVAVDKSRDPGLRELQNRVASLSNNWITTKDATDQLANLVCNRMGGGSLTEENLGVG
;
A
#
# COMPACT_ATOMS: atom_id res chain seq x y z
N MET A 1 -67.13 -33.64 -63.17
CA MET A 1 -65.87 -34.34 -63.50
C MET A 1 -65.21 -34.69 -62.18
N TYR A 2 -65.17 -36.01 -61.90
CA TYR A 2 -64.33 -36.78 -60.94
C TYR A 2 -63.85 -36.09 -59.63
N SER A 3 -64.19 -36.53 -58.41
CA SER A 3 -64.09 -37.84 -57.71
C SER A 3 -62.99 -37.81 -56.63
N SER A 4 -63.28 -38.54 -55.54
CA SER A 4 -62.45 -38.89 -54.37
C SER A 4 -62.49 -37.87 -53.21
N GLY A 5 -63.12 -38.16 -52.05
CA GLY A 5 -63.08 -39.40 -51.26
C GLY A 5 -61.73 -39.42 -50.55
N GLY A 6 -61.59 -39.13 -49.25
CA GLY A 6 -62.36 -39.57 -48.10
C GLY A 6 -61.41 -40.43 -47.25
N ALA A 7 -61.13 -40.06 -46.01
CA ALA A 7 -60.70 -40.97 -44.94
C ALA A 7 -60.53 -40.16 -43.64
N GLU A 8 -61.28 -40.61 -42.64
CA GLU A 8 -61.16 -40.26 -41.23
C GLU A 8 -59.79 -40.68 -40.66
N ALA A 9 -59.55 -40.15 -39.46
CA ALA A 9 -58.40 -40.31 -38.60
C ALA A 9 -57.93 -41.76 -38.41
N GLU A 10 -56.65 -41.93 -38.11
CA GLU A 10 -56.22 -42.53 -36.84
C GLU A 10 -54.70 -42.35 -36.63
N SER A 11 -54.36 -42.24 -35.36
CA SER A 11 -53.06 -41.91 -34.79
C SER A 11 -52.05 -43.04 -34.91
N GLU A 12 -50.77 -42.68 -35.04
CA GLU A 12 -49.57 -43.41 -34.58
C GLU A 12 -48.37 -42.54 -35.01
N SER A 13 -47.44 -42.06 -34.17
CA SER A 13 -47.01 -42.50 -32.85
C SER A 13 -46.40 -41.31 -32.10
N GLU A 14 -46.97 -40.96 -30.95
CA GLU A 14 -46.28 -40.18 -29.91
C GLU A 14 -45.33 -41.12 -29.18
N SER A 15 -44.04 -41.15 -29.53
CA SER A 15 -43.06 -41.76 -28.63
C SER A 15 -41.61 -41.28 -28.73
N GLU A 16 -41.32 -40.19 -29.43
CA GLU A 16 -39.93 -39.69 -29.55
C GLU A 16 -39.79 -38.18 -29.32
N ARG A 17 -40.61 -37.60 -28.44
CA ARG A 17 -40.41 -36.21 -28.03
C ARG A 17 -40.56 -36.06 -26.53
N ASN A 18 -39.69 -36.69 -25.75
CA ASN A 18 -39.54 -36.36 -24.32
C ASN A 18 -38.13 -36.66 -23.77
N ARG A 19 -37.07 -36.31 -24.52
CA ARG A 19 -35.67 -36.40 -24.02
C ARG A 19 -34.78 -35.21 -24.40
N MET A 20 -35.33 -34.00 -24.58
CA MET A 20 -34.52 -32.85 -25.02
C MET A 20 -34.95 -31.51 -24.37
N GLY A 21 -35.35 -31.54 -23.10
CA GLY A 21 -35.91 -30.38 -22.41
C GLY A 21 -35.03 -29.77 -21.30
N ASP A 22 -34.16 -30.55 -20.66
CA ASP A 22 -33.61 -30.16 -19.34
C ASP A 22 -32.17 -29.59 -19.40
N ASP A 23 -31.38 -29.93 -20.43
CA ASP A 23 -29.97 -29.54 -20.50
C ASP A 23 -29.72 -28.07 -20.92
N LYS A 24 -30.76 -27.36 -21.40
CA LYS A 24 -30.61 -25.98 -21.91
C LYS A 24 -30.67 -24.91 -20.84
N GLU A 25 -31.40 -25.13 -19.74
CA GLU A 25 -31.56 -24.13 -18.68
C GLU A 25 -30.38 -24.11 -17.72
N GLU A 26 -29.81 -25.27 -17.38
CA GLU A 26 -28.61 -25.35 -16.53
C GLU A 26 -27.36 -24.76 -17.21
N GLN A 27 -27.15 -25.04 -18.50
CA GLN A 27 -26.08 -24.41 -19.26
C GLN A 27 -26.26 -22.89 -19.33
N GLY A 28 -27.47 -22.40 -19.63
CA GLY A 28 -27.75 -20.96 -19.67
C GLY A 28 -27.52 -20.24 -18.34
N SER A 29 -27.81 -20.90 -17.22
CA SER A 29 -27.54 -20.40 -15.86
C SER A 29 -26.04 -20.36 -15.57
N SER A 30 -25.31 -21.43 -15.89
CA SER A 30 -23.86 -21.53 -15.69
C SER A 30 -23.10 -20.48 -16.52
N PHE A 31 -23.47 -20.29 -17.79
CA PHE A 31 -22.88 -19.24 -18.65
C PHE A 31 -23.18 -17.83 -18.14
N LYS A 32 -24.39 -17.58 -17.59
CA LYS A 32 -24.72 -16.29 -16.95
C LYS A 32 -23.89 -16.04 -15.70
N SER A 33 -23.67 -17.07 -14.88
CA SER A 33 -22.80 -16.98 -13.71
C SER A 33 -21.35 -16.67 -14.10
N TRP A 34 -20.84 -17.34 -15.14
CA TRP A 34 -19.50 -17.10 -15.68
C TRP A 34 -19.32 -15.71 -16.27
N ALA A 35 -20.31 -15.23 -17.04
CA ALA A 35 -20.29 -13.88 -17.60
C ALA A 35 -20.26 -12.82 -16.50
N LYS A 36 -21.08 -13.00 -15.45
CA LYS A 36 -21.11 -12.10 -14.29
C LYS A 36 -19.78 -12.10 -13.53
N GLN A 37 -19.22 -13.28 -13.27
CA GLN A 37 -17.94 -13.41 -12.57
C GLN A 37 -16.78 -12.77 -13.38
N THR A 38 -16.82 -12.89 -14.70
CA THR A 38 -15.82 -12.27 -15.59
C THR A 38 -15.92 -10.75 -15.56
N GLU A 39 -17.14 -10.20 -15.59
CA GLU A 39 -17.39 -8.76 -15.45
C GLU A 39 -16.90 -8.23 -14.09
N GLU A 40 -17.24 -8.92 -12.99
CA GLU A 40 -16.77 -8.54 -11.65
C GLU A 40 -15.24 -8.55 -11.57
N SER A 41 -14.61 -9.58 -12.14
CA SER A 41 -13.14 -9.69 -12.19
C SER A 41 -12.51 -8.55 -13.01
N TYR A 42 -13.12 -8.18 -14.13
CA TYR A 42 -12.68 -7.06 -14.96
C TYR A 42 -12.79 -5.73 -14.22
N GLN A 43 -13.92 -5.48 -13.54
CA GLN A 43 -14.10 -4.26 -12.74
C GLN A 43 -13.09 -4.17 -11.60
N LEU A 44 -12.78 -5.29 -10.93
CA LEU A 44 -11.74 -5.34 -9.91
C LEU A 44 -10.35 -5.06 -10.49
N GLN A 45 -10.01 -5.63 -11.65
CA GLN A 45 -8.74 -5.35 -12.34
C GLN A 45 -8.64 -3.88 -12.77
N LEU A 46 -9.73 -3.30 -13.28
CA LEU A 46 -9.79 -1.89 -13.65
C LEU A 46 -9.63 -0.98 -12.44
N ALA A 47 -10.34 -1.25 -11.34
CA ALA A 47 -10.24 -0.50 -10.10
C ALA A 47 -8.82 -0.56 -9.52
N LEU A 48 -8.17 -1.73 -9.57
CA LEU A 48 -6.76 -1.90 -9.19
C LEU A 48 -5.85 -1.06 -10.09
N ALA A 49 -6.00 -1.18 -11.41
CA ALA A 49 -5.17 -0.45 -12.38
C ALA A 49 -5.29 1.07 -12.22
N LEU A 50 -6.51 1.57 -11.99
CA LEU A 50 -6.76 2.98 -11.70
C LEU A 50 -6.09 3.43 -10.39
N ARG A 51 -6.20 2.65 -9.31
CA ARG A 51 -5.56 2.94 -8.02
C ARG A 51 -4.03 2.96 -8.11
N LEU A 52 -3.44 2.00 -8.84
CA LEU A 52 -1.99 1.97 -9.08
C LEU A 52 -1.54 3.15 -9.93
N SER A 53 -2.33 3.54 -10.94
CA SER A 53 -2.03 4.69 -11.81
C SER A 53 -2.09 6.02 -11.05
N SER A 54 -3.05 6.21 -10.15
CA SER A 54 -3.13 7.42 -9.32
C SER A 54 -1.96 7.55 -8.35
N HIS A 55 -1.51 6.41 -7.79
CA HIS A 55 -0.38 6.39 -6.87
C HIS A 55 0.95 6.72 -7.58
N SER A 56 1.11 6.31 -8.84
CA SER A 56 2.27 6.68 -9.67
C SER A 56 2.24 8.16 -10.10
N ALA A 57 1.06 8.71 -10.42
CA ALA A 57 0.92 10.13 -10.80
C ALA A 57 1.26 11.10 -9.65
N SER A 58 1.08 10.67 -8.39
CA SER A 58 1.48 11.44 -7.21
C SER A 58 2.99 11.40 -6.91
N SER A 59 3.77 10.62 -7.67
CA SER A 59 5.24 10.64 -7.66
C SER A 59 5.81 11.73 -8.59
N SER A 60 4.96 12.52 -9.24
CA SER A 60 5.39 13.72 -9.98
C SER A 60 6.13 14.65 -9.03
N ASP A 61 7.39 14.91 -9.37
CA ASP A 61 8.33 15.80 -8.70
C ASP A 61 7.66 17.12 -8.29
N HIS A 62 7.17 17.18 -7.06
CA HIS A 62 6.85 18.44 -6.40
C HIS A 62 8.08 18.83 -5.59
N PRO A 63 8.88 19.81 -6.05
CA PRO A 63 10.07 20.30 -5.33
C PRO A 63 9.73 21.03 -4.01
N SER A 64 8.50 20.89 -3.51
CA SER A 64 7.97 21.52 -2.32
C SER A 64 7.03 20.58 -1.55
N SER A 65 7.29 19.27 -1.49
CA SER A 65 6.54 18.40 -0.59
C SER A 65 6.81 18.88 0.84
N SER A 66 5.81 19.48 1.48
CA SER A 66 5.93 19.89 2.88
C SER A 66 6.14 18.65 3.76
N ALA A 67 6.69 18.83 4.96
CA ALA A 67 6.93 17.70 5.87
C ALA A 67 5.61 17.00 6.24
N GLN A 68 4.53 17.77 6.32
CA GLN A 68 3.18 17.28 6.54
C GLN A 68 2.67 16.46 5.35
N THR A 69 2.96 16.85 4.11
CA THR A 69 2.62 16.07 2.90
C THR A 69 3.33 14.73 2.88
N LEU A 70 4.64 14.72 3.17
CA LEU A 70 5.42 13.46 3.25
C LEU A 70 4.94 12.57 4.39
N THR A 71 4.58 13.17 5.52
CA THR A 71 4.03 12.43 6.67
C THR A 71 2.67 11.82 6.34
N HIS A 72 1.76 12.60 5.74
CA HIS A 72 0.45 12.12 5.30
C HIS A 72 0.59 10.94 4.33
N ARG A 73 1.48 11.06 3.35
CA ARG A 73 1.76 9.99 2.39
C ARG A 73 2.27 8.73 3.07
N PHE A 74 3.28 8.85 3.94
CA PHE A 74 3.80 7.71 4.70
C PHE A 74 2.72 7.05 5.55
N TRP A 75 1.84 7.85 6.15
CA TRP A 75 0.77 7.35 7.00
C TRP A 75 -0.34 6.65 6.22
N VAL A 76 -0.69 7.14 5.01
CA VAL A 76 -1.68 6.51 4.12
C VAL A 76 -1.13 5.26 3.44
N ASP A 77 0.08 5.33 2.92
CA ASP A 77 0.67 4.27 2.11
C ASP A 77 1.42 3.23 2.96
N GLY A 78 1.76 3.58 4.20
CA GLY A 78 2.53 2.75 5.12
C GLY A 78 4.03 2.65 4.78
N CYS A 79 4.48 3.28 3.68
CA CYS A 79 5.87 3.27 3.24
C CYS A 79 6.26 4.55 2.49
N LEU A 80 7.55 4.77 2.36
CA LEU A 80 8.13 5.81 1.50
C LEU A 80 8.96 5.16 0.41
N GLN A 81 9.14 5.85 -0.71
CA GLN A 81 10.00 5.39 -1.79
C GLN A 81 11.48 5.58 -1.40
N TYR A 82 12.38 4.77 -1.94
CA TYR A 82 13.82 4.92 -1.71
C TYR A 82 14.39 6.27 -2.19
N SER A 83 13.72 6.91 -3.15
CA SER A 83 14.05 8.24 -3.64
C SER A 83 13.56 9.37 -2.73
N ASP A 84 12.68 9.07 -1.77
CA ASP A 84 12.12 10.08 -0.88
C ASP A 84 13.14 10.55 0.14
N LYS A 85 13.29 11.88 0.23
CA LYS A 85 14.13 12.51 1.25
C LYS A 85 13.28 12.87 2.44
N ILE A 86 13.64 12.35 3.61
CA ILE A 86 13.03 12.76 4.87
C ILE A 86 13.46 14.20 5.18
N ILE A 87 12.49 15.11 5.14
CA ILE A 87 12.72 16.52 5.47
C ILE A 87 12.47 16.79 6.95
N ASP A 88 12.98 17.93 7.41
CA ASP A 88 12.78 18.37 8.78
C ASP A 88 11.30 18.66 9.06
N GLY A 89 10.82 18.28 10.25
CA GLY A 89 9.40 18.35 10.60
C GLY A 89 8.58 17.14 10.14
N PHE A 90 9.21 16.10 9.58
CA PHE A 90 8.57 14.79 9.41
C PHE A 90 8.28 14.18 10.79
N TYR A 91 7.09 13.63 10.98
CA TYR A 91 6.68 12.98 12.23
C TYR A 91 6.01 11.64 11.94
N LEU A 92 5.91 10.78 12.94
CA LEU A 92 5.20 9.52 12.83
C LEU A 92 4.19 9.43 13.97
N ILE A 93 2.94 9.13 13.62
CA ILE A 93 1.88 8.83 14.57
C ILE A 93 1.85 7.32 14.75
N HIS A 94 2.25 6.83 15.92
CA HIS A 94 2.24 5.40 16.23
C HIS A 94 0.92 5.00 16.89
N GLY A 95 0.39 3.83 16.55
CA GLY A 95 -0.83 3.28 17.16
C GLY A 95 -2.14 3.83 16.61
N MET A 96 -2.10 4.70 15.59
CA MET A 96 -3.30 5.25 14.94
C MET A 96 -3.26 4.98 13.44
N ASP A 97 -4.20 4.17 12.96
CA ASP A 97 -4.35 3.88 11.54
C ASP A 97 -5.29 4.90 10.85
N VAL A 98 -5.17 4.99 9.52
CA VAL A 98 -5.93 5.91 8.66
C VAL A 98 -7.44 5.72 8.80
N TYR A 99 -7.90 4.48 8.91
CA TYR A 99 -9.32 4.15 9.02
C TYR A 99 -9.87 4.61 10.37
N THR A 100 -9.18 4.27 11.47
CA THR A 100 -9.50 4.67 12.85
C THR A 100 -9.55 6.19 12.99
N TRP A 101 -8.63 6.92 12.34
CA TRP A 101 -8.68 8.38 12.30
C TRP A 101 -9.87 8.91 11.49
N THR A 102 -10.10 8.35 10.31
CA THR A 102 -11.15 8.81 9.38
C THR A 102 -12.53 8.73 10.00
N ILE A 103 -12.82 7.68 10.78
CA ILE A 103 -14.11 7.51 11.48
C ILE A 103 -14.23 8.35 12.77
N SER A 104 -13.10 8.79 13.34
CA SER A 104 -13.06 9.55 14.60
C SER A 104 -13.04 11.07 14.40
N THR A 105 -12.93 11.52 13.15
CA THR A 105 -12.66 12.92 12.81
C THR A 105 -13.91 13.61 12.26
N ASP A 106 -14.09 14.89 12.58
CA ASP A 106 -15.17 15.72 12.06
C ASP A 106 -15.18 15.78 10.52
N LEU A 107 -16.36 15.99 9.92
CA LEU A 107 -16.56 16.01 8.46
C LEU A 107 -15.61 16.95 7.70
N GLN A 108 -15.12 18.01 8.36
CA GLN A 108 -14.19 18.99 7.78
C GLN A 108 -12.74 18.49 7.70
N ASN A 109 -12.37 17.51 8.53
CA ASN A 109 -11.00 17.00 8.67
C ASN A 109 -10.87 15.55 8.19
N VAL A 110 -11.91 15.00 7.55
CA VAL A 110 -11.89 13.65 6.97
C VAL A 110 -10.75 13.53 5.97
N GLY A 111 -9.84 12.58 6.22
CA GLY A 111 -8.67 12.31 5.38
C GLY A 111 -7.46 13.22 5.62
N MET A 112 -7.55 14.19 6.53
CA MET A 112 -6.42 15.07 6.91
C MET A 112 -5.67 14.50 8.11
N ILE A 113 -4.35 14.41 8.05
CA ILE A 113 -3.52 14.03 9.21
C ILE A 113 -3.43 15.20 10.21
N PRO A 114 -3.48 14.96 11.53
CA PRO A 114 -3.32 16.04 12.51
C PRO A 114 -1.95 16.70 12.35
N SER A 115 -1.90 18.03 12.47
CA SER A 115 -0.65 18.78 12.32
C SER A 115 0.30 18.52 13.49
N PHE A 116 1.60 18.66 13.23
CA PHE A 116 2.64 18.47 14.26
C PHE A 116 2.45 19.42 15.46
N GLU A 117 2.09 20.68 15.21
CA GLU A 117 1.82 21.67 16.27
C GLU A 117 0.62 21.26 17.13
N SER A 118 -0.45 20.75 16.51
CA SER A 118 -1.62 20.25 17.23
C SER A 118 -1.26 19.05 18.12
N LEU A 119 -0.41 18.15 17.63
CA LEU A 119 0.08 17.01 18.42
C LEU A 119 0.97 17.45 19.58
N MET A 120 1.86 18.42 19.35
CA MET A 120 2.74 19.01 20.37
C MET A 120 1.99 19.83 21.43
N SER A 121 0.80 20.35 21.10
CA SER A 121 -0.01 21.12 22.05
C SER A 121 -0.68 20.27 23.13
N ILE A 122 -0.73 18.95 22.94
CA ILE A 122 -1.33 18.01 23.88
C ILE A 122 -0.31 17.71 24.98
N GLU A 123 -0.70 17.95 26.23
CA GLU A 123 0.15 17.61 27.37
C GLU A 123 0.24 16.07 27.50
N PRO A 124 1.46 15.50 27.53
CA PRO A 124 1.62 14.07 27.66
C PRO A 124 1.09 13.61 29.01
N SER A 125 0.09 12.74 29.00
CA SER A 125 -0.49 12.08 30.17
C SER A 125 -0.42 10.58 29.98
N ASP A 126 -0.22 9.83 31.07
CA ASP A 126 -0.10 8.38 31.07
C ASP A 126 -1.38 7.67 30.56
N ASP A 127 -2.51 8.38 30.53
CA ASP A 127 -3.81 7.88 30.04
C ASP A 127 -3.99 7.96 28.51
N LEU A 128 -3.06 8.61 27.78
CA LEU A 128 -3.13 8.75 26.32
C LEU A 128 -2.60 7.49 25.61
N SER A 129 -3.41 6.91 24.74
CA SER A 129 -3.01 5.77 23.89
C SER A 129 -2.13 6.16 22.69
N ILE A 130 -1.77 7.45 22.56
CA ILE A 130 -1.05 8.00 21.41
C ILE A 130 0.36 8.38 21.85
N LEU A 131 1.37 7.68 21.31
CA LEU A 131 2.77 8.04 21.47
C LEU A 131 3.22 8.86 20.26
N VAL A 132 3.60 10.12 20.50
CA VAL A 132 4.22 10.98 19.50
C VAL A 132 5.73 10.98 19.72
N VAL A 133 6.50 10.51 18.74
CA VAL A 133 7.96 10.54 18.80
C VAL A 133 8.45 11.69 17.93
N ALA A 134 8.96 12.74 18.57
CA ALA A 134 9.62 13.85 17.90
C ALA A 134 11.14 13.72 18.05
N VAL A 135 11.88 13.83 16.94
CA VAL A 135 13.34 13.74 16.92
C VAL A 135 13.94 15.13 16.72
N ASP A 136 14.56 15.67 17.76
CA ASP A 136 15.29 16.94 17.68
C ASP A 136 16.78 16.69 17.43
N LYS A 137 17.23 17.00 16.21
CA LYS A 137 18.64 16.83 15.78
C LYS A 137 19.63 17.62 16.63
N SER A 138 19.22 18.77 17.18
CA SER A 138 20.09 19.67 17.93
C SER A 138 20.23 19.25 19.40
N ARG A 139 19.17 18.67 19.96
CA ARG A 139 19.10 18.25 21.36
C ARG A 139 19.52 16.79 21.56
N ASP A 140 19.50 15.98 20.51
CA ASP A 140 19.95 14.59 20.56
C ASP A 140 21.50 14.53 20.54
N PRO A 141 22.14 14.13 21.66
CA PRO A 141 23.60 14.04 21.73
C PRO A 141 24.17 12.93 20.84
N GLY A 142 23.41 11.86 20.59
CA GLY A 142 23.81 10.74 19.75
C GLY A 142 23.81 11.10 18.27
N LEU A 143 22.80 11.83 17.79
CA LEU A 143 22.79 12.36 16.44
C LEU A 143 23.93 13.38 16.22
N ARG A 144 24.19 14.24 17.21
CA ARG A 144 25.30 15.18 17.16
C ARG A 144 26.66 14.46 17.12
N GLU A 145 26.85 13.42 17.91
CA GLU A 145 28.08 12.60 17.84
C GLU A 145 28.24 11.97 16.46
N LEU A 146 27.15 11.44 15.88
CA LEU A 146 27.17 10.84 14.55
C LEU A 146 27.59 11.85 13.48
N GLN A 147 27.03 13.06 13.52
CA GLN A 147 27.40 14.15 12.62
C GLN A 147 28.88 14.54 12.78
N ASN A 148 29.36 14.65 14.01
CA ASN A 148 30.77 14.94 14.29
C ASN A 148 31.70 13.84 13.73
N ARG A 149 31.32 12.56 13.86
CA ARG A 149 32.09 11.45 13.29
C ARG A 149 32.12 11.52 11.76
N VAL A 150 30.99 11.80 11.11
CA VAL A 150 30.95 11.99 9.65
C VAL A 150 31.84 13.15 9.22
N ALA A 151 31.79 14.27 9.93
CA ALA A 151 32.67 15.42 9.67
C ALA A 151 34.16 15.11 9.90
N SER A 152 34.50 14.21 10.83
CA SER A 152 35.88 13.76 11.02
C SER A 152 36.37 12.84 9.90
N LEU A 153 35.48 12.03 9.31
CA LEU A 153 35.78 11.10 8.23
C LEU A 153 35.82 11.77 6.86
N SER A 154 35.14 12.91 6.69
CA SER A 154 35.06 13.59 5.39
C SER A 154 36.42 13.97 4.81
N ASN A 155 37.42 14.21 5.68
CA ASN A 155 38.78 14.54 5.26
C ASN A 155 39.52 13.35 4.60
N ASN A 156 39.04 12.13 4.83
CA ASN A 156 39.66 10.90 4.31
C ASN A 156 38.99 10.38 3.03
N TRP A 157 37.89 11.01 2.59
CA TRP A 157 37.15 10.55 1.42
C TRP A 157 37.87 10.93 0.12
N ILE A 158 38.45 9.93 -0.54
CA ILE A 158 39.17 10.11 -1.80
C ILE A 158 38.21 9.94 -2.99
N THR A 159 37.17 9.12 -2.84
CA THR A 159 36.22 8.77 -3.92
C THR A 159 34.79 8.69 -3.35
N THR A 160 33.80 9.01 -4.17
CA THR A 160 32.36 8.95 -3.79
C THR A 160 31.93 7.56 -3.31
N LYS A 161 32.50 6.49 -3.89
CA LYS A 161 32.31 5.11 -3.44
C LYS A 161 32.80 4.91 -2.00
N ASP A 162 34.01 5.34 -1.68
CA ASP A 162 34.61 5.23 -0.35
C ASP A 162 33.80 6.04 0.69
N ALA A 163 33.35 7.24 0.31
CA ALA A 163 32.44 8.04 1.16
C ALA A 163 31.13 7.30 1.47
N THR A 164 30.54 6.63 0.47
CA THR A 164 29.29 5.88 0.64
C THR A 164 29.50 4.64 1.50
N ASP A 165 30.59 3.89 1.27
CA ASP A 165 30.93 2.68 2.03
C ASP A 165 31.20 3.01 3.51
N GLN A 166 31.95 4.09 3.79
CA GLN A 166 32.21 4.54 5.17
C GLN A 166 30.95 5.05 5.86
N LEU A 167 30.11 5.81 5.16
CA LEU A 167 28.84 6.30 5.72
C LEU A 167 27.88 5.14 6.02
N ALA A 168 27.79 4.17 5.11
CA ALA A 168 26.96 2.98 5.29
C ALA A 168 27.41 2.16 6.49
N ASN A 169 28.72 1.95 6.67
CA ASN A 169 29.28 1.24 7.82
C ASN A 169 28.96 1.96 9.15
N LEU A 170 29.15 3.28 9.18
CA LEU A 170 28.84 4.12 10.34
C LEU A 170 27.36 4.06 10.74
N VAL A 171 26.45 4.14 9.76
CA VAL A 171 25.00 4.01 10.00
C VAL A 171 24.64 2.59 10.45
N CYS A 172 25.19 1.57 9.79
CA CYS A 172 24.96 0.17 10.14
C CYS A 172 25.36 -0.13 11.58
N ASN A 173 26.57 0.27 12.00
CA ASN A 173 27.02 0.10 13.38
C ASN A 173 26.13 0.81 14.39
N ARG A 174 25.58 1.99 14.04
CA ARG A 174 24.67 2.72 14.92
C ARG A 174 23.29 2.06 15.04
N MET A 175 22.82 1.40 13.98
CA MET A 175 21.52 0.72 13.94
C MET A 175 21.54 -0.71 14.51
N GLY A 176 22.65 -1.15 15.12
CA GLY A 176 22.78 -2.50 15.69
C GLY A 176 23.78 -3.40 14.98
N GLY A 177 24.52 -2.88 14.00
CA GLY A 177 25.56 -3.59 13.27
C GLY A 177 25.03 -4.51 12.17
N GLY A 178 25.94 -5.04 11.36
CA GLY A 178 25.63 -6.18 10.49
C GLY A 178 25.53 -7.43 11.34
N SER A 179 24.54 -8.30 11.06
CA SER A 179 24.60 -9.69 11.55
C SER A 179 25.95 -10.22 11.11
N LEU A 180 26.82 -10.57 12.06
CA LEU A 180 28.11 -11.17 11.78
C LEU A 180 27.86 -12.36 10.84
N THR A 181 28.27 -12.25 9.58
CA THR A 181 28.32 -13.41 8.69
C THR A 181 29.28 -14.39 9.34
N GLU A 182 28.86 -15.65 9.43
CA GLU A 182 29.52 -16.76 10.14
C GLU A 182 30.90 -17.17 9.53
N GLU A 183 31.64 -16.24 8.95
CA GLU A 183 32.93 -16.49 8.29
C GLU A 183 34.15 -16.09 9.13
N ASN A 184 33.95 -15.67 10.40
CA ASN A 184 35.07 -15.26 11.28
C ASN A 184 35.15 -16.00 12.62
N LEU A 185 34.55 -17.20 12.74
CA LEU A 185 34.72 -18.10 13.90
C LEU A 185 35.82 -19.15 13.71
N GLY A 186 36.83 -18.85 12.87
CA GLY A 186 37.78 -19.84 12.39
C GLY A 186 39.25 -19.52 12.57
N VAL A 187 39.68 -18.81 13.63
CA VAL A 187 41.10 -18.87 14.06
C VAL A 187 41.19 -18.76 15.57
N GLY A 188 41.19 -19.91 16.25
CA GLY A 188 41.71 -20.09 17.60
C GLY A 188 42.91 -21.02 17.54
#